data_AF-A0A172RXX1-F1
#
_entry.id   AF-A0A172RXX1-F1
#
_cell.length_a   1.000
_cell.length_b   1.000
_cell.length_c   1.000
_cell.angle_alpha   90.00
_cell.angle_beta   90.00
_cell.angle_gamma   90.00
#
_symmetry.space_group_name_H-M   'P 1'
#
loop_
_entity.id
_entity.type
_entity.pdbx_description
1 polymer ?
#
loop_
_entity_poly.entity_id
_entity_poly.type
_entity_poly.pdbx_seq_one_letter_code
_entity_poly.pdbx_strand_id
1 'polypeptide(L)'
;MIVNIGEVATFPSAEANREQSAKVLEEAAEVFAAWQQFDAKGRAMYRQPFLKKLLSELADLVMACENMLSGVNQYGLRECECEGVALTKTYLHGLLLAAAEVSEAVRMWNLFPSDRTLEDLLGTVEELERYACGVISALGVEDFTPYMLACEKRNRWRGRYE
;
A
#
# COMPACT_ATOMS: atom_id res chain seq x y z
N MET A 1 15.66 -8.65 -5.15
CA MET A 1 14.90 -9.46 -4.17
C MET A 1 13.48 -9.55 -4.69
N ILE A 2 12.78 -10.66 -4.52
CA ILE A 2 11.35 -10.74 -4.88
C ILE A 2 10.56 -10.64 -3.59
N VAL A 3 9.57 -9.75 -3.56
CA VAL A 3 8.58 -9.65 -2.50
C VAL A 3 7.31 -10.33 -2.98
N ASN A 4 6.90 -11.39 -2.29
CA ASN A 4 5.62 -12.06 -2.48
C ASN A 4 4.55 -11.41 -1.59
N ILE A 5 3.58 -10.74 -2.19
CA ILE A 5 2.43 -10.13 -1.50
C ILE A 5 1.39 -11.21 -1.17
N GLY A 6 1.22 -12.17 -2.09
CA GLY A 6 0.17 -13.18 -2.04
C GLY A 6 -1.19 -12.65 -2.48
N GLU A 7 -2.24 -13.42 -2.17
CA GLU A 7 -3.61 -13.02 -2.44
C GLU A 7 -4.10 -11.98 -1.43
N VAL A 8 -4.85 -10.99 -1.93
CA VAL A 8 -5.47 -9.95 -1.11
C VAL A 8 -6.99 -10.07 -1.21
N ALA A 9 -7.63 -10.36 -0.09
CA ALA A 9 -9.09 -10.41 0.00
C ALA A 9 -9.65 -8.98 0.07
N THR A 10 -10.02 -8.41 -1.08
CA THR A 10 -10.61 -7.07 -1.17
C THR A 10 -12.02 -7.02 -0.58
N PHE A 11 -12.50 -5.82 -0.27
CA PHE A 11 -13.83 -5.62 0.29
C PHE A 11 -14.91 -5.86 -0.78
N PRO A 12 -16.03 -6.53 -0.45
CA PRO A 12 -17.08 -6.86 -1.43
C PRO A 12 -17.68 -5.64 -2.14
N SER A 13 -17.69 -4.49 -1.47
CA SER A 13 -18.25 -3.23 -1.96
C SER A 13 -17.17 -2.18 -2.24
N ALA A 14 -15.94 -2.61 -2.57
CA ALA A 14 -14.87 -1.68 -2.89
C ALA A 14 -15.20 -0.89 -4.17
N GLU A 15 -14.99 0.42 -4.13
CA GLU A 15 -15.24 1.33 -5.25
C GLU A 15 -14.01 2.20 -5.49
N ALA A 16 -13.71 2.47 -6.77
CA ALA A 16 -12.60 3.33 -7.16
C ALA A 16 -13.00 4.81 -7.11
N ASN A 17 -13.39 5.31 -5.94
CA ASN A 17 -13.91 6.65 -5.77
C ASN A 17 -12.95 7.55 -4.96
N ARG A 18 -13.37 8.79 -4.73
CA ARG A 18 -12.58 9.78 -3.99
C ARG A 18 -12.36 9.37 -2.54
N GLU A 19 -13.34 8.73 -1.92
CA GLU A 19 -13.25 8.23 -0.55
C GLU A 19 -12.17 7.14 -0.45
N GLN A 20 -12.15 6.21 -1.41
CA GLN A 20 -11.13 5.17 -1.48
C GLN A 20 -9.75 5.77 -1.79
N SER A 21 -9.65 6.80 -2.62
CA SER A 21 -8.37 7.47 -2.90
C SER A 21 -7.83 8.20 -1.67
N ALA A 22 -8.72 8.81 -0.87
CA ALA A 22 -8.36 9.39 0.41
C ALA A 22 -7.84 8.32 1.38
N LYS A 23 -8.43 7.13 1.37
CA LYS A 23 -7.95 6.01 2.19
C LYS A 23 -6.55 5.56 1.80
N VAL A 24 -6.25 5.46 0.50
CA VAL A 24 -4.89 5.18 0.01
C VAL A 24 -3.87 6.21 0.55
N LEU A 25 -4.21 7.50 0.50
CA LEU A 25 -3.35 8.56 1.03
C LEU A 25 -3.20 8.50 2.57
N GLU A 26 -4.28 8.18 3.29
CA GLU A 26 -4.28 8.00 4.74
C GLU A 26 -3.32 6.88 5.15
N GLU A 27 -3.43 5.70 4.55
CA GLU A 27 -2.56 4.55 4.86
C GLU A 27 -1.09 4.84 4.51
N ALA A 28 -0.83 5.54 3.40
CA ALA A 28 0.52 5.98 3.06
C ALA A 28 1.10 6.93 4.11
N ALA A 29 0.28 7.84 4.65
CA ALA A 29 0.67 8.72 5.76
C ALA A 29 0.94 7.93 7.05
N GLU A 30 0.15 6.89 7.34
CA GLU A 30 0.37 6.00 8.49
C GLU A 30 1.68 5.20 8.35
N VAL A 31 2.00 4.69 7.15
CA VAL A 31 3.29 4.08 6.83
C VAL A 31 4.43 5.05 7.11
N PHE A 32 4.34 6.30 6.62
CA PHE A 32 5.37 7.30 6.85
C PHE A 32 5.56 7.59 8.34
N ALA A 33 4.48 7.77 9.09
CA ALA A 33 4.51 8.04 10.52
C ALA A 33 5.07 6.84 11.32
N ALA A 34 4.73 5.61 10.94
CA ALA A 34 5.27 4.39 11.55
C ALA A 34 6.77 4.25 11.27
N TRP A 35 7.21 4.58 10.06
CA TRP A 35 8.63 4.59 9.69
C TRP A 35 9.42 5.60 10.54
N GLN A 36 8.92 6.82 10.74
CA GLN A 36 9.61 7.81 11.60
C GLN A 36 9.85 7.28 13.02
N GLN A 37 8.86 6.56 13.59
CA GLN A 37 8.99 5.97 14.91
C GLN A 37 9.99 4.80 14.93
N PHE A 38 10.02 3.99 13.87
CA PHE A 38 10.97 2.91 13.68
C PHE A 38 12.42 3.43 13.53
N ASP A 39 12.62 4.44 12.69
CA ASP A 39 13.93 5.03 12.38
C ASP A 39 14.55 5.74 13.59
N ALA A 40 13.73 6.43 14.39
CA ALA A 40 14.17 7.12 15.59
C ALA A 40 14.75 6.20 16.69
N LYS A 41 14.58 4.87 16.60
CA LYS A 41 15.13 3.94 17.59
C LYS A 41 16.52 3.48 17.16
N GLY A 42 17.53 3.68 18.01
CA GLY A 42 18.90 3.26 17.70
C GLY A 42 19.17 1.75 17.88
N ARG A 43 18.61 1.10 18.92
CA ARG A 43 18.85 -0.33 19.20
C ARG A 43 17.74 -1.23 18.63
N ALA A 44 18.14 -2.37 18.05
CA ALA A 44 17.25 -3.34 17.40
C ALA A 44 16.11 -3.85 18.30
N MET A 45 16.35 -4.12 19.60
CA MET A 45 15.30 -4.58 20.53
C MET A 45 14.16 -3.57 20.66
N TYR A 46 14.47 -2.27 20.66
CA TYR A 46 13.45 -1.22 20.74
C TYR A 46 12.73 -0.99 19.41
N ARG A 47 13.25 -1.53 18.29
CA ARG A 47 12.64 -1.40 16.96
C ARG A 47 11.51 -2.40 16.73
N GLN A 48 11.50 -3.56 17.39
CA GLN A 48 10.55 -4.63 17.05
C GLN A 48 9.06 -4.22 17.08
N PRO A 49 8.56 -3.50 18.11
CA PRO A 49 7.16 -3.07 18.11
C PRO A 49 6.85 -2.10 16.96
N PHE A 50 7.78 -1.20 16.65
CA PHE A 50 7.62 -0.22 15.56
C PHE A 50 7.78 -0.87 14.18
N LEU A 51 8.61 -1.90 14.05
CA LEU A 51 8.71 -2.72 12.85
C LEU A 51 7.39 -3.44 12.59
N LYS A 52 6.81 -4.08 13.62
CA LYS A 52 5.49 -4.71 13.50
C LYS A 52 4.41 -3.71 13.11
N LYS A 53 4.44 -2.51 13.69
CA LYS A 53 3.53 -1.43 13.31
C LYS A 53 3.73 -1.03 11.84
N LEU A 54 4.96 -0.75 11.43
CA LEU A 54 5.28 -0.38 10.04
C LEU A 54 4.83 -1.43 9.03
N LEU A 55 5.08 -2.72 9.31
CA LEU A 55 4.62 -3.82 8.45
C LEU A 55 3.09 -3.94 8.44
N SER A 56 2.41 -3.60 9.55
CA SER A 56 0.95 -3.51 9.59
C SER A 56 0.42 -2.40 8.70
N GLU A 57 0.97 -1.19 8.79
CA GLU A 57 0.51 -0.06 7.97
C GLU A 57 0.83 -0.29 6.49
N LEU A 58 1.93 -0.97 6.16
CA LEU A 58 2.22 -1.38 4.78
C LEU A 58 1.17 -2.36 4.24
N ALA A 59 0.70 -3.30 5.07
CA ALA A 59 -0.38 -4.20 4.68
C ALA A 59 -1.72 -3.46 4.52
N ASP A 60 -2.00 -2.47 5.37
CA ASP A 60 -3.20 -1.65 5.25
C ASP A 60 -3.14 -0.76 3.99
N LEU A 61 -1.95 -0.24 3.61
CA LEU A 61 -1.72 0.46 2.35
C LEU A 61 -1.95 -0.45 1.12
N VAL A 62 -1.37 -1.65 1.10
CA VAL A 62 -1.59 -2.62 0.00
C VAL A 62 -3.08 -2.98 -0.11
N MET A 63 -3.77 -3.21 1.02
CA MET A 63 -5.20 -3.43 1.04
C MET A 63 -5.99 -2.24 0.46
N ALA A 64 -5.58 -1.01 0.74
CA ALA A 64 -6.23 0.18 0.18
C ALA A 64 -6.02 0.29 -1.34
N CYS A 65 -4.83 -0.04 -1.85
CA CYS A 65 -4.54 -0.14 -3.29
C CYS A 65 -5.40 -1.22 -3.97
N GLU A 66 -5.45 -2.43 -3.40
CA GLU A 66 -6.22 -3.54 -3.96
C GLU A 66 -7.73 -3.26 -3.96
N ASN A 67 -8.24 -2.56 -2.94
CA ASN A 67 -9.63 -2.08 -2.96
C ASN A 67 -9.88 -1.04 -4.07
N MET A 68 -8.92 -0.15 -4.35
CA MET A 68 -9.01 0.78 -5.48
C MET A 68 -9.08 0.02 -6.81
N LEU A 69 -8.19 -0.97 -7.02
CA LEU A 69 -8.15 -1.78 -8.24
C LEU A 69 -9.41 -2.64 -8.39
N SER A 70 -9.87 -3.26 -7.31
CA SER A 70 -11.11 -4.05 -7.29
C SER A 70 -12.33 -3.21 -7.71
N GLY A 71 -12.36 -1.93 -7.35
CA GLY A 71 -13.43 -1.00 -7.75
C GLY A 71 -13.51 -0.73 -9.25
N VAL A 72 -12.46 -1.06 -10.01
CA VAL A 72 -12.42 -1.04 -11.49
C VAL A 72 -12.25 -2.44 -12.09
N ASN A 73 -12.56 -3.49 -11.32
CA ASN A 73 -12.44 -4.89 -11.73
C ASN A 73 -11.02 -5.27 -12.21
N GLN A 74 -10.01 -4.73 -11.53
CA GLN A 74 -8.59 -5.06 -11.72
C GLN A 74 -7.99 -5.59 -10.41
N TYR A 75 -6.78 -6.12 -10.49
CA TYR A 75 -6.07 -6.71 -9.36
C TYR A 75 -4.61 -6.23 -9.34
N GLY A 76 -4.07 -6.08 -8.14
CA GLY A 76 -2.70 -5.59 -7.92
C GLY A 76 -1.64 -6.66 -8.11
N LEU A 77 -0.42 -6.27 -7.73
CA LEU A 77 0.75 -7.15 -7.76
C LEU A 77 0.57 -8.34 -6.82
N ARG A 78 0.96 -9.54 -7.28
CA ARG A 78 1.11 -10.73 -6.42
C ARG A 78 2.54 -10.91 -5.96
N GLU A 79 3.47 -10.54 -6.82
CA GLU A 79 4.89 -10.53 -6.57
C GLU A 79 5.49 -9.26 -7.19
N CYS A 80 6.55 -8.73 -6.57
CA CYS A 80 7.28 -7.59 -7.09
C CYS A 80 8.78 -7.86 -7.02
N GLU A 81 9.47 -7.72 -8.15
CA GLU A 81 10.92 -7.64 -8.16
C GLU A 81 11.35 -6.27 -7.65
N CYS A 82 12.19 -6.26 -6.61
CA CYS A 82 12.71 -5.06 -5.98
C CYS A 82 14.23 -5.02 -6.11
N GLU A 83 14.73 -3.92 -6.64
CA GLU A 83 16.13 -3.55 -6.51
C GLU A 83 16.40 -3.18 -5.04
N GLY A 84 17.62 -3.43 -4.54
CA GLY A 84 17.97 -3.15 -3.15
C GLY A 84 17.90 -1.65 -2.84
N VAL A 85 16.74 -1.17 -2.38
CA VAL A 85 16.52 0.23 -2.03
C VAL A 85 16.95 0.51 -0.60
N ALA A 86 17.57 1.67 -0.38
CA ALA A 86 17.85 2.16 0.96
C ALA A 86 16.59 2.80 1.55
N LEU A 87 16.19 2.37 2.75
CA LEU A 87 15.04 2.91 3.46
C LEU A 87 15.35 4.31 4.01
N THR A 88 15.20 5.32 3.16
CA THR A 88 15.51 6.73 3.45
C THR A 88 14.26 7.58 3.50
N LYS A 89 14.34 8.73 4.17
CA LYS A 89 13.25 9.73 4.16
C LYS A 89 12.80 10.09 2.73
N THR A 90 13.74 10.20 1.80
CA THR A 90 13.46 10.52 0.39
C THR A 90 12.61 9.43 -0.26
N TYR A 91 12.94 8.16 -0.04
CA TYR A 91 12.17 7.05 -0.59
C TYR A 91 10.75 7.02 -0.04
N LEU A 92 10.60 7.24 1.27
CA LEU A 92 9.29 7.32 1.92
C LEU A 92 8.47 8.55 1.49
N HIS A 93 9.10 9.67 1.16
CA HIS A 93 8.39 10.77 0.50
C HIS A 93 7.93 10.40 -0.91
N GLY A 94 8.72 9.64 -1.68
CA GLY A 94 8.30 9.11 -2.99
C GLY A 94 7.03 8.27 -2.88
N LEU A 95 6.95 7.38 -1.89
CA LEU A 95 5.73 6.62 -1.57
C LEU A 95 4.53 7.53 -1.28
N LEU A 96 4.70 8.59 -0.47
CA LEU A 96 3.63 9.55 -0.20
C LEU A 96 3.19 10.33 -1.45
N LEU A 97 4.15 10.70 -2.31
CA LEU A 97 3.86 11.40 -3.57
C LEU A 97 3.07 10.50 -4.52
N ALA A 98 3.49 9.24 -4.70
CA ALA A 98 2.74 8.26 -5.49
C ALA A 98 1.31 8.08 -4.97
N ALA A 99 1.10 8.04 -3.64
CA ALA A 99 -0.23 7.98 -3.05
C ALA A 99 -1.09 9.23 -3.33
N ALA A 100 -0.47 10.41 -3.36
CA ALA A 100 -1.16 11.64 -3.75
C ALA A 100 -1.51 11.65 -5.24
N GLU A 101 -0.63 11.12 -6.09
CA GLU A 101 -0.88 10.97 -7.53
C GLU A 101 -2.05 10.02 -7.81
N VAL A 102 -2.24 8.96 -7.02
CA VAL A 102 -3.46 8.11 -7.12
C VAL A 102 -4.72 8.96 -6.95
N SER A 103 -4.75 9.89 -5.97
CA SER A 103 -5.90 10.76 -5.76
C SER A 103 -6.15 11.71 -6.95
N GLU A 104 -5.09 12.22 -7.58
CA GLU A 104 -5.23 13.02 -8.80
C GLU A 104 -5.70 12.17 -9.99
N ALA A 105 -5.19 10.95 -10.14
CA ALA A 105 -5.60 10.03 -11.20
C ALA A 105 -7.09 9.65 -11.07
N VAL A 106 -7.55 9.33 -9.85
CA VAL A 106 -8.98 9.10 -9.58
C VAL A 106 -9.81 10.33 -9.91
N ARG A 107 -9.35 11.54 -9.54
CA ARG A 107 -10.04 12.78 -9.88
C ARG A 107 -10.16 12.97 -11.39
N MET A 108 -9.08 12.73 -12.13
CA MET A 108 -9.05 12.86 -13.59
C MET A 108 -9.94 11.84 -14.27
N TRP A 109 -9.93 10.59 -13.82
CA TRP A 109 -10.80 9.54 -14.33
C TRP A 109 -12.28 9.84 -14.06
N ASN A 110 -12.63 10.30 -12.86
CA ASN A 110 -14.01 10.66 -12.53
C ASN A 110 -14.55 11.87 -13.34
N LEU A 111 -13.69 12.84 -13.66
CA LEU A 111 -14.07 14.01 -14.46
C LEU A 111 -14.11 13.71 -15.96
N PHE A 112 -13.21 12.84 -16.43
CA PHE A 112 -13.01 12.53 -17.85
C PHE A 112 -12.81 11.02 -18.04
N PRO A 113 -13.86 10.20 -17.86
CA PRO A 113 -13.72 8.75 -17.92
C PRO A 113 -13.39 8.30 -19.34
N SER A 114 -12.26 7.61 -19.49
CA SER A 114 -11.75 7.05 -20.74
C SER A 114 -10.78 5.91 -20.45
N ASP A 115 -10.48 5.07 -21.45
CA ASP A 115 -9.47 4.01 -21.31
C ASP A 115 -8.11 4.58 -20.90
N ARG A 116 -7.75 5.75 -21.43
CA ARG A 116 -6.49 6.43 -21.10
C ARG A 116 -6.43 6.86 -19.63
N THR A 117 -7.48 7.50 -19.12
CA THR A 117 -7.50 7.95 -17.71
C THR A 117 -7.64 6.78 -16.73
N LEU A 118 -8.21 5.66 -17.17
CA LEU A 118 -8.17 4.40 -16.43
C LEU A 118 -6.75 3.82 -16.43
N GLU A 119 -6.08 3.75 -17.58
CA GLU A 119 -4.69 3.27 -17.68
C GLU A 119 -3.75 4.11 -16.80
N ASP A 120 -3.91 5.44 -16.80
CA ASP A 120 -3.17 6.34 -15.91
C ASP A 120 -3.41 5.98 -14.43
N LEU A 121 -4.66 5.77 -14.02
CA LEU A 121 -4.99 5.35 -12.64
C LEU A 121 -4.34 4.02 -12.27
N LEU A 122 -4.46 3.00 -13.14
CA LEU A 122 -3.88 1.67 -12.90
C LEU A 122 -2.36 1.76 -12.76
N GLY A 123 -1.69 2.50 -13.65
CA GLY A 123 -0.25 2.70 -13.61
C GLY A 123 0.21 3.38 -12.31
N THR A 124 -0.51 4.41 -11.84
CA THR A 124 -0.15 5.10 -10.60
C THR A 124 -0.38 4.22 -9.36
N VAL A 125 -1.42 3.40 -9.32
CA VAL A 125 -1.63 2.45 -8.22
C VAL A 125 -0.53 1.38 -8.22
N GLU A 126 -0.17 0.84 -9.38
CA GLU A 126 0.92 -0.13 -9.49
C GLU A 126 2.26 0.46 -9.05
N GLU A 127 2.57 1.70 -9.43
CA GLU A 127 3.77 2.40 -8.97
C GLU A 127 3.80 2.52 -7.44
N LEU A 128 2.67 2.86 -6.82
CA LEU A 128 2.56 2.91 -5.36
C LEU A 128 2.77 1.53 -4.71
N GLU A 129 2.23 0.45 -5.29
CA GLU A 129 2.48 -0.91 -4.81
C GLU A 129 3.97 -1.28 -4.93
N ARG A 130 4.65 -0.84 -5.99
CA ARG A 130 6.11 -1.01 -6.15
C ARG A 130 6.90 -0.25 -5.08
N TYR A 131 6.49 0.96 -4.71
CA TYR A 131 7.07 1.68 -3.57
C TYR A 131 6.88 0.92 -2.26
N ALA A 132 5.67 0.40 -2.00
CA ALA A 132 5.40 -0.40 -0.82
C ALA A 132 6.28 -1.66 -0.79
N CYS A 133 6.40 -2.38 -1.91
CA CYS A 133 7.28 -3.54 -2.04
C CYS A 133 8.76 -3.19 -1.81
N GLY A 134 9.23 -2.05 -2.32
CA GLY A 134 10.59 -1.58 -2.05
C GLY A 134 10.85 -1.35 -0.56
N VAL A 135 9.88 -0.77 0.16
CA VAL A 135 9.96 -0.66 1.64
C VAL A 135 10.00 -2.04 2.30
N ILE A 136 9.11 -2.95 1.92
CA ILE A 136 9.05 -4.32 2.45
C ILE A 136 10.39 -5.06 2.22
N SER A 137 10.94 -4.96 1.01
CA SER A 137 12.25 -5.52 0.66
C SER A 137 13.37 -4.90 1.49
N ALA A 138 13.38 -3.58 1.69
CA ALA A 138 14.41 -2.91 2.48
C ALA A 138 14.36 -3.29 3.97
N LEU A 139 13.20 -3.73 4.46
CA LEU A 139 13.02 -4.32 5.79
C LEU A 139 13.44 -5.80 5.86
N GLY A 140 13.86 -6.38 4.73
CA GLY A 140 14.32 -7.77 4.62
C GLY A 140 13.20 -8.79 4.62
N VAL A 141 11.98 -8.41 4.20
CA VAL A 141 10.82 -9.30 4.12
C VAL A 141 10.62 -9.73 2.67
N GLU A 142 10.71 -11.04 2.42
CA GLU A 142 10.46 -11.64 1.10
C GLU A 142 9.04 -12.19 0.98
N ASP A 143 8.48 -12.76 2.06
CA ASP A 143 7.10 -13.24 2.10
C ASP A 143 6.23 -12.33 2.97
N PHE A 144 5.36 -11.55 2.31
CA PHE A 144 4.46 -10.60 2.93
C PHE A 144 3.05 -11.18 3.17
N THR A 145 2.77 -12.39 2.65
CA THR A 145 1.49 -13.09 2.81
C THR A 145 0.98 -13.13 4.26
N PRO A 146 1.81 -13.42 5.29
CA PRO A 146 1.34 -13.46 6.67
C PRO A 146 0.82 -12.12 7.19
N TYR A 147 1.34 -11.00 6.69
CA TYR A 147 0.91 -9.66 7.07
C TYR A 147 -0.41 -9.29 6.40
N MET A 148 -0.61 -9.69 5.14
CA MET A 148 -1.89 -9.55 4.45
C MET A 148 -2.99 -10.39 5.11
N LEU A 149 -2.69 -11.64 5.50
CA LEU A 149 -3.63 -12.47 6.27
C LEU A 149 -3.98 -11.86 7.64
N ALA A 150 -3.03 -11.20 8.30
CA ALA A 150 -3.30 -10.48 9.54
C ALA A 150 -4.17 -9.24 9.31
N CYS A 151 -3.92 -8.49 8.23
CA CYS A 151 -4.75 -7.37 7.79
C CYS A 151 -6.20 -7.81 7.52
N GLU A 152 -6.39 -8.87 6.74
CA GLU A 152 -7.71 -9.45 6.46
C GLU A 152 -8.45 -9.80 7.76
N LYS A 153 -7.79 -10.53 8.68
CA LYS A 153 -8.38 -10.90 9.97
C LYS A 153 -8.83 -9.67 10.78
N ARG A 154 -8.02 -8.61 10.80
CA ARG A 154 -8.39 -7.34 11.45
C ARG A 154 -9.60 -6.70 10.78
N ASN A 155 -9.65 -6.68 9.44
CA ASN A 155 -10.75 -6.08 8.71
C ASN A 155 -12.06 -6.87 8.82
N ARG A 156 -11.99 -8.21 8.89
CA ARG A 156 -13.15 -9.06 9.25
C ARG A 156 -13.66 -8.75 10.65
N TRP A 157 -12.77 -8.63 11.63
CA TRP A 157 -13.16 -8.22 12.98
C TRP A 157 -13.80 -6.82 13.04
N ARG A 158 -13.38 -5.92 12.14
CA ARG A 158 -13.97 -4.58 11.96
C ARG A 158 -15.28 -4.58 11.14
N GLY A 159 -15.78 -5.74 10.71
CA GLY A 159 -17.02 -5.86 9.93
C GLY A 159 -16.92 -5.35 8.48
N ARG A 160 -15.72 -5.27 7.90
CA ARG A 160 -15.50 -4.71 6.55
C ARG A 160 -15.88 -5.65 5.39
N TYR A 161 -16.28 -6.89 5.70
CA TYR A 161 -16.64 -7.93 4.71
C TYR A 161 -18.11 -8.36 4.81
N GLU A 162 -18.90 -7.66 5.62
CA GLU A 162 -20.33 -7.90 5.80
C GLU A 162 -21.17 -7.01 4.87
#